data_AF-A0A9C9G506-F1
#
_entry.id   AF-A0A9C9G506-F1
#
_cell.length_a   1.000
_cell.length_b   1.000
_cell.length_c   1.000
_cell.angle_alpha   90.00
_cell.angle_beta   90.00
_cell.angle_gamma   90.00
#
_symmetry.space_group_name_H-M   'P 1'
#
loop_
_entity.id
_entity.type
_entity.pdbx_description
1 polymer ?
#
loop_
_entity_poly.entity_id
_entity_poly.type
_entity_poly.pdbx_seq_one_letter_code
_entity_poly.pdbx_strand_id
1 'polypeptide(L)' 'MCQRKITRTQVLRCLTHGQIIEGPARSTKGNWEMRMEVMSAGEIITVVVAIEKDDSGDYVVIITVFGA' A
#
# COMPACT_ATOMS: atom_id res chain seq x y z
N MET A 1 7.58 5.83 8.52
CA MET A 1 8.38 5.70 7.29
C MET A 1 9.91 5.63 7.52
N CYS A 2 10.46 5.82 8.72
CA CYS A 2 11.92 5.75 8.92
C CYS A 2 12.47 4.36 9.32
N GLN A 3 11.62 3.40 9.70
CA GLN A 3 12.08 2.10 10.23
C GLN A 3 12.61 1.12 9.17
N ARG A 4 12.27 1.30 7.88
CA ARG A 4 12.68 0.41 6.78
C ARG A 4 13.55 1.11 5.71
N LYS A 5 14.03 2.33 5.96
CA LYS A 5 14.70 3.19 4.95
C LYS A 5 13.85 3.50 3.70
N ILE A 6 12.57 3.16 3.69
CA ILE A 6 11.66 3.46 2.58
C ILE A 6 11.15 4.90 2.69
N THR A 7 11.43 5.70 1.67
CA THR A 7 11.04 7.10 1.62
C THR A 7 9.57 7.27 1.20
N ARG A 8 8.97 8.41 1.58
CA ARG A 8 7.64 8.78 1.11
C ARG A 8 7.55 8.83 -0.42
N THR A 9 8.61 9.31 -1.07
CA THR A 9 8.69 9.39 -2.54
C THR A 9 8.61 8.01 -3.20
N GLN A 10 9.27 7.00 -2.63
CA GLN A 10 9.17 5.61 -3.10
C GLN A 10 7.75 5.06 -2.97
N VAL A 11 7.08 5.34 -1.85
CA VAL A 11 5.68 4.93 -1.63
C VAL A 11 4.75 5.61 -2.63
N LEU A 12 4.89 6.92 -2.83
CA LEU A 12 4.10 7.68 -3.81
C LEU A 12 4.33 7.17 -5.23
N ARG A 13 5.58 6.82 -5.57
CA ARG A 13 5.91 6.20 -6.87
C ARG A 13 5.18 4.87 -7.04
N CYS A 14 5.12 4.04 -6.00
CA CYS A 14 4.38 2.78 -6.04
C CYS A 14 2.87 3.00 -6.26
N LEU A 15 2.28 3.99 -5.59
CA LEU A 15 0.85 4.29 -5.73
C LEU A 15 0.48 4.87 -7.10
N THR A 16 1.41 5.56 -7.76
CA THR A 16 1.16 6.26 -9.04
C THR A 16 1.58 5.45 -10.27
N HIS A 17 2.63 4.64 -10.16
CA HIS A 17 3.25 3.92 -11.29
C HIS A 17 3.44 2.42 -11.02
N GLY A 18 3.07 1.94 -9.82
CA GLY A 18 3.20 0.54 -9.47
C GLY A 18 2.29 -0.35 -10.29
N GLN A 19 2.70 -1.60 -10.45
CA GLN A 19 1.88 -2.65 -11.05
C GLN A 19 1.02 -3.27 -9.96
N ILE A 20 -0.25 -3.53 -10.29
CA ILE A 20 -1.16 -4.29 -9.41
C ILE A 20 -0.76 -5.76 -9.50
N ILE A 21 -0.33 -6.34 -8.38
CA ILE A 21 0.07 -7.76 -8.30
C ILE A 21 -1.09 -8.60 -7.77
N GLU A 22 -1.87 -8.05 -6.85
CA GLU A 22 -3.16 -8.59 -6.44
C GLU A 22 -4.21 -7.51 -6.58
N GLY A 23 -5.22 -7.80 -7.41
CA GLY A 23 -6.33 -6.89 -7.66
C GLY A 23 -7.17 -6.64 -6.40
N PRO A 24 -8.06 -5.63 -6.45
CA PRO A 24 -8.95 -5.34 -5.34
C PRO A 24 -9.75 -6.57 -4.92
N ALA A 25 -9.61 -6.97 -3.66
CA ALA A 25 -10.29 -8.11 -3.07
C ALA A 25 -10.83 -7.74 -1.68
N ARG A 26 -11.81 -8.53 -1.21
CA ARG A 26 -12.33 -8.41 0.16
C ARG A 26 -11.44 -9.23 1.08
N SER A 27 -10.86 -8.60 2.10
CA SER A 27 -10.11 -9.32 3.13
C SER A 27 -11.06 -10.14 4.02
N THR A 28 -10.49 -10.98 4.88
CA THR A 28 -11.23 -11.73 5.92
C THR A 28 -11.95 -10.84 6.93
N LYS A 29 -11.52 -9.59 7.11
CA LYS A 29 -12.18 -8.58 7.95
C LYS A 29 -13.29 -7.83 7.21
N GLY A 30 -13.47 -8.09 5.92
CA GLY A 30 -14.48 -7.42 5.10
C GLY A 30 -14.14 -5.97 4.77
N ASN A 31 -12.87 -5.58 4.75
CA ASN A 31 -12.39 -4.36 4.10
C ASN A 31 -11.91 -4.67 2.68
N TRP A 32 -11.83 -3.65 1.82
CA TRP A 32 -11.24 -3.78 0.50
C TRP A 32 -9.73 -3.61 0.59
N GLU A 33 -8.98 -4.53 -0.01
CA GLU A 33 -7.52 -4.46 -0.08
C GLU A 33 -7.00 -4.73 -1.50
N MET A 34 -5.85 -4.14 -1.83
CA MET A 34 -5.11 -4.44 -3.06
C MET A 34 -3.60 -4.39 -2.79
N ARG A 35 -2.82 -5.11 -3.60
CA ARG A 35 -1.35 -5.12 -3.52
C ARG A 35 -0.73 -4.58 -4.80
N MET A 36 0.20 -3.65 -4.64
CA MET A 36 0.94 -3.02 -5.74
C MET A 36 2.44 -3.09 -5.48
N GLU A 37 3.23 -3.12 -6.55
CA GLU A 37 4.69 -3.14 -6.48
C GLU A 37 5.34 -2.22 -7.52
N VAL A 38 6.49 -1.66 -7.16
CA VAL A 38 7.34 -0.89 -8.08
C VAL A 38 8.82 -1.09 -7.77
N MET A 39 9.64 -1.17 -8.82
CA MET A 39 11.10 -1.07 -8.68
C MET A 39 11.48 0.41 -8.49
N SER A 40 12.12 0.75 -7.37
CA SER A 40 12.59 2.12 -7.11
C SER A 40 13.88 2.14 -6.31
N ALA A 41 14.88 2.87 -6.83
CA ALA A 41 16.22 2.98 -6.23
C ALA A 41 16.92 1.63 -6.00
N GLY A 42 16.67 0.65 -6.87
CA GLY A 42 17.26 -0.69 -6.80
C GLY A 42 16.54 -1.66 -5.86
N GLU A 43 15.42 -1.26 -5.28
CA GLU A 43 14.62 -2.07 -4.36
C GLU A 43 13.19 -2.25 -4.90
N ILE A 44 12.58 -3.42 -4.64
CA ILE A 44 11.15 -3.62 -4.87
C ILE A 44 10.39 -3.07 -3.67
N ILE A 45 9.59 -2.04 -3.92
CA ILE A 45 8.70 -1.45 -2.94
C ILE A 45 7.34 -2.08 -3.13
N THR A 46 6.85 -2.77 -2.10
CA THR A 46 5.51 -3.38 -2.09
C THR A 46 4.60 -2.58 -1.17
N VAL A 47 3.43 -2.23 -1.68
CA VAL A 47 2.40 -1.51 -0.94
C VAL A 47 1.13 -2.33 -0.92
N VAL A 48 0.56 -2.50 0.28
CA VAL A 48 -0.81 -2.97 0.47
C VAL A 48 -1.67 -1.76 0.81
N VAL A 49 -2.71 -1.54 0.01
CA VAL A 49 -3.69 -0.47 0.20
C VAL A 49 -4.97 -1.11 0.73
N ALA A 50 -5.45 -0.64 1.88
CA ALA A 50 -6.72 -1.04 2.45
C ALA A 50 -7.67 0.16 2.59
N ILE A 51 -8.95 -0.05 2.28
CA ILE A 51 -10.01 0.93 2.52
C ILE A 51 -10.85 0.44 3.69
N GLU A 52 -10.78 1.15 4.80
CA GLU A 52 -11.49 0.84 6.05
C GLU A 52 -12.40 2.00 6.44
N LYS A 53 -13.25 1.77 7.44
CA LYS A 53 -13.97 2.84 8.12
C LYS A 53 -13.31 3.10 9.46
N ASP A 54 -13.15 4.36 9.82
CA ASP A 54 -12.75 4.74 11.17
C ASP A 54 -13.93 4.62 12.16
N ASP A 55 -13.68 4.97 13.42
CA ASP A 55 -14.68 4.91 14.49
C ASP A 55 -15.88 5.85 14.26
N SER A 56 -15.72 6.88 13.41
CA SER A 56 -16.80 7.81 13.02
C SER A 56 -17.59 7.30 11.81
N GLY A 57 -17.14 6.21 11.17
CA GLY A 57 -17.72 5.65 9.97
C GLY A 57 -17.20 6.25 8.66
N ASP A 58 -16.20 7.13 8.73
CA ASP A 58 -15.57 7.76 7.56
C ASP A 58 -14.57 6.81 6.91
N TYR A 59 -14.48 6.89 5.57
CA TYR A 59 -13.54 6.05 4.83
C TYR A 59 -12.11 6.55 4.99
N VAL A 60 -11.22 5.65 5.42
CA VAL A 60 -9.79 5.88 5.55
C VAL A 60 -9.01 4.94 4.64
N VAL A 61 -7.95 5.48 4.04
CA VAL A 61 -7.02 4.69 3.21
C VAL A 61 -5.78 4.37 4.04
N ILE A 62 -5.61 3.10 4.35
CA ILE A 62 -4.46 2.59 5.09
C ILE A 62 -3.43 2.08 4.09
N ILE A 63 -2.22 2.64 4.17
CA ILE A 63 -1.09 2.30 3.31
C ILE A 63 -0.06 1.55 4.14
N THR A 64 0.03 0.24 3.92
CA THR A 64 1.05 -0.61 4.54
C THR A 64 2.18 -0.85 3.55
N VAL A 65 3.42 -0.63 3.97
CA VAL A 65 4.59 -0.68 3.08
C VAL A 65 5.56 -1.76 3.52
N PHE A 66 5.99 -2.57 2.56
CA PHE A 66 7.03 -3.58 2.70
C PHE A 66 8.19 -3.21 1.76
N GLY A 67 9.41 -3.38 2.26
CA GLY A 67 10.65 -3.22 1.53
C GLY A 67 11.67 -4.21 2.08
N ALA A 68 12.66 -4.55 1.26
CA ALA A 68 13.69 -5.53 1.56
C ALA A 68 14.88 -4.88 2.28
#